data_AF-A0A0A2WPV1-F1
#
_entry.id   AF-A0A0A2WPV1-F1
#
_cell.length_a   1.000
_cell.length_b   1.000
_cell.length_c   1.000
_cell.angle_alpha   90.00
_cell.angle_beta   90.00
_cell.angle_gamma   90.00
#
_symmetry.space_group_name_H-M   'P 1'
#
loop_
_entity.id
_entity.type
_entity.pdbx_description
1 polymer ?
#
loop_
_entity_poly.entity_id
_entity_poly.type
_entity_poly.pdbx_seq_one_letter_code
_entity_poly.pdbx_strand_id
1 'polypeptide(L)'
;MQRSILLLALCGAMSPAFAADDAVTWKLPWRAGLEVTHAVTDYSVEESPGERFAYRMTSKSTDRIVDASPNGFVLQSSSADEMLEVEGDAEREKQMRSVMAAFAGMEARVELDASGRVGDIHVDPARLARILATGGPIIREMMESEFESLPDETREIIAPHKDAIIEGIVQKAFGAESIVQTTRDAFFVTQLMGLTYLPGVPHELQGTMDDTECGVVPATVSAWLDPTRTDARLATVKFRREAQPADAQDEDTQEGCGRADFSLLEEGDITFDRETGIIETMNERELRRSGESNRTSESEGHRIPARPEGA
;
A
#
# COMPACT_ATOMS: atom_id res chain seq x y z
N MET A 1 53.33 9.06 50.99
CA MET A 1 51.88 9.08 50.73
C MET A 1 51.71 9.16 49.21
N GLN A 2 51.44 8.06 48.47
CA GLN A 2 50.13 7.38 48.28
C GLN A 2 49.04 8.37 47.88
N ARG A 3 48.19 8.23 46.84
CA ARG A 3 47.75 7.17 45.91
C ARG A 3 46.95 7.90 44.77
N SER A 4 47.07 7.52 43.48
CA SER A 4 46.05 6.81 42.64
C SER A 4 44.74 7.65 42.38
N ILE A 5 44.06 7.77 41.23
CA ILE A 5 43.60 6.88 40.11
C ILE A 5 43.09 7.86 39.00
N LEU A 6 43.45 7.82 37.70
CA LEU A 6 43.06 6.92 36.58
C LEU A 6 41.58 7.00 36.13
N LEU A 7 41.36 6.88 34.81
CA LEU A 7 40.09 6.68 34.06
C LEU A 7 39.14 7.87 33.87
N LEU A 8 39.25 8.51 32.71
CA LEU A 8 38.12 8.93 31.86
C LEU A 8 38.56 8.90 30.39
N ALA A 9 39.01 7.73 29.98
CA ALA A 9 39.02 7.28 28.59
C ALA A 9 38.02 6.11 28.51
N LEU A 10 37.35 5.97 27.37
CA LEU A 10 36.30 4.99 27.06
C LEU A 10 34.87 5.32 27.53
N CYS A 11 34.27 6.33 26.90
CA CYS A 11 32.86 6.31 26.48
C CYS A 11 32.68 7.19 25.23
N GLY A 12 33.63 7.10 24.30
CA GLY A 12 33.34 7.51 22.92
C GLY A 12 32.47 6.42 22.34
N ALA A 13 31.16 6.67 22.29
CA ALA A 13 30.19 5.79 21.67
C ALA A 13 30.74 5.36 20.30
N MET A 14 30.98 4.06 20.15
CA MET A 14 31.19 3.42 18.86
C MET A 14 29.91 3.65 18.05
N SER A 15 29.83 4.76 17.33
CA SER A 15 28.99 4.80 16.14
C SER A 15 29.65 3.85 15.16
N PRO A 16 28.98 2.77 14.70
CA PRO A 16 29.54 1.95 13.64
C PRO A 16 29.87 2.87 12.46
N ALA A 17 31.16 3.02 12.19
CA ALA A 17 31.64 3.75 11.03
C ALA A 17 31.37 2.86 9.82
N PHE A 18 30.14 2.92 9.29
CA PHE A 18 29.84 2.31 8.01
C PHE A 18 30.71 3.00 6.95
N ALA A 19 31.42 2.22 6.15
CA ALA A 19 32.23 2.76 5.09
C ALA A 19 31.30 3.42 4.06
N ALA A 20 31.72 4.53 3.46
CA ALA A 20 30.95 5.18 2.38
C ALA A 20 30.66 4.22 1.21
N ASP A 21 31.47 3.16 1.05
CA ASP A 21 31.30 2.10 0.06
C ASP A 21 30.09 1.17 0.33
N ASP A 22 29.53 1.21 1.54
CA ASP A 22 28.32 0.44 1.91
C ASP A 22 27.03 1.23 1.66
N ALA A 23 27.13 2.49 1.24
CA ALA A 23 25.97 3.29 0.86
C ALA A 23 25.30 2.71 -0.41
N VAL A 24 23.98 2.71 -0.42
CA VAL A 24 23.19 2.28 -1.58
C VAL A 24 22.26 3.41 -2.01
N THR A 25 22.48 3.95 -3.20
CA THR A 25 21.49 4.80 -3.86
C THR A 25 20.49 3.92 -4.57
N TRP A 26 19.23 3.92 -4.12
CA TRP A 26 18.16 3.25 -4.85
C TRP A 26 17.84 4.08 -6.09
N LYS A 27 18.32 3.66 -7.25
CA LYS A 27 18.09 4.39 -8.50
C LYS A 27 16.59 4.37 -8.83
N LEU A 28 16.07 5.53 -9.23
CA LEU A 28 14.76 5.63 -9.87
C LEU A 28 14.85 4.93 -11.23
N PRO A 29 14.15 3.80 -11.45
CA PRO A 29 14.23 3.10 -12.73
C PRO A 29 13.43 3.81 -13.83
N TRP A 30 12.66 4.84 -13.47
CA TRP A 30 11.59 5.44 -14.24
C TRP A 30 12.05 6.18 -15.51
N ARG A 31 12.10 5.46 -16.63
CA ARG A 31 12.25 6.01 -17.98
C ARG A 31 11.00 5.70 -18.77
N ALA A 32 10.60 6.60 -19.68
CA ALA A 32 9.51 6.32 -20.60
C ALA A 32 9.76 4.99 -21.34
N GLY A 33 8.72 4.15 -21.42
CA GLY A 33 8.81 2.82 -21.98
C GLY A 33 9.27 1.73 -21.00
N LEU A 34 9.67 2.08 -19.77
CA LEU A 34 9.88 1.08 -18.73
C LEU A 34 8.53 0.44 -18.35
N GLU A 35 8.54 -0.87 -18.23
CA GLU A 35 7.41 -1.69 -17.81
C GLU A 35 7.88 -2.59 -16.67
N VAL A 36 7.14 -2.58 -15.57
CA VAL A 36 7.34 -3.43 -14.41
C VAL A 36 6.09 -4.28 -14.27
N THR A 37 6.27 -5.60 -14.16
CA THR A 37 5.17 -6.50 -13.84
C THR A 37 5.33 -6.96 -12.39
N HIS A 38 4.32 -6.69 -11.60
CA HIS A 38 4.16 -7.13 -10.22
C HIS A 38 3.30 -8.38 -10.23
N ALA A 39 3.76 -9.46 -9.61
CA ALA A 39 2.90 -10.57 -9.23
C ALA A 39 2.71 -10.51 -7.72
N VAL A 40 1.48 -10.27 -7.26
CA VAL A 40 1.16 -10.16 -5.85
C VAL A 40 0.39 -11.40 -5.42
N THR A 41 0.77 -12.00 -4.31
CA THR A 41 -0.09 -12.90 -3.54
C THR A 41 -0.41 -12.22 -2.21
N ASP A 42 -1.67 -11.82 -2.08
CA ASP A 42 -2.24 -11.34 -0.82
C ASP A 42 -2.87 -12.51 -0.10
N TYR A 43 -2.50 -12.69 1.16
CA TYR A 43 -3.19 -13.57 2.08
C TYR A 43 -3.69 -12.76 3.27
N SER A 44 -4.96 -12.93 3.59
CA SER A 44 -5.58 -12.26 4.72
C SER A 44 -6.47 -13.23 5.48
N VAL A 45 -6.39 -13.13 6.81
CA VAL A 45 -7.25 -13.83 7.76
C VAL A 45 -7.82 -12.80 8.70
N GLU A 46 -9.14 -12.68 8.67
CA GLU A 46 -9.93 -11.87 9.59
C GLU A 46 -10.65 -12.82 10.55
N GLU A 47 -10.38 -12.67 11.85
CA GLU A 47 -11.01 -13.46 12.90
C GLU A 47 -11.91 -12.57 13.75
N SER A 48 -13.20 -12.93 13.85
CA SER A 48 -14.20 -12.30 14.71
C SER A 48 -14.87 -13.35 15.60
N PRO A 49 -15.54 -12.98 16.71
CA PRO A 49 -16.19 -13.96 17.58
C PRO A 49 -17.21 -14.84 16.85
N GLY A 50 -16.86 -16.10 16.58
CA GLY A 50 -17.70 -17.06 15.88
C GLY A 50 -17.58 -17.07 14.35
N GLU A 51 -16.75 -16.20 13.78
CA GLU A 51 -16.56 -16.05 12.34
C GLU A 51 -15.07 -15.98 12.00
N ARG A 52 -14.65 -16.75 10.99
CA ARG A 52 -13.30 -16.69 10.44
C ARG A 52 -13.45 -16.52 8.94
N PHE A 53 -12.89 -15.44 8.43
CA PHE A 53 -12.84 -15.16 7.02
C PHE A 53 -11.38 -15.21 6.57
N ALA A 54 -11.04 -16.15 5.70
CA ALA A 54 -9.71 -16.24 5.12
C ALA A 54 -9.83 -16.20 3.60
N TYR A 55 -8.99 -15.38 2.96
CA TYR A 55 -8.90 -15.34 1.52
C TYR A 55 -7.45 -15.28 1.06
N ARG A 56 -7.25 -15.84 -0.13
CA ARG A 56 -6.03 -15.69 -0.90
C ARG A 56 -6.38 -15.03 -2.21
N MET A 57 -5.74 -13.92 -2.50
CA MET A 57 -5.82 -13.26 -3.79
C MET A 57 -4.45 -13.33 -4.45
N THR A 58 -4.41 -13.73 -5.71
CA THR A 58 -3.23 -13.55 -6.55
C THR A 58 -3.58 -12.61 -7.67
N SER A 59 -2.75 -11.61 -7.92
CA SER A 59 -2.93 -10.69 -9.04
C SER A 59 -1.62 -10.51 -9.76
N LYS A 60 -1.68 -10.21 -11.06
CA LYS A 60 -0.57 -9.61 -11.76
C LYS A 60 -0.96 -8.22 -12.19
N SER A 61 -0.14 -7.23 -11.87
CA SER A 61 -0.29 -5.90 -12.44
C SER A 61 0.93 -5.55 -13.27
N THR A 62 0.72 -4.77 -14.31
CA THR A 62 1.78 -4.22 -15.13
C THR A 62 1.69 -2.70 -15.06
N ASP A 63 2.76 -2.13 -14.51
CA ASP A 63 2.98 -0.71 -14.36
C ASP A 63 3.97 -0.26 -15.42
N ARG A 64 3.48 0.58 -16.34
CA ARG A 64 4.27 1.11 -17.45
C ARG A 64 4.37 2.61 -17.36
N ILE A 65 5.57 3.15 -17.44
CA ILE A 65 5.73 4.59 -17.65
C ILE A 65 5.52 4.89 -19.12
N VAL A 66 4.43 5.59 -19.41
CA VAL A 66 4.08 5.99 -20.78
C VAL A 66 4.68 7.32 -21.16
N ASP A 67 4.98 8.18 -20.19
CA ASP A 67 5.69 9.45 -20.39
C ASP A 67 6.56 9.81 -19.17
N ALA A 68 7.71 10.42 -19.40
CA ALA A 68 8.62 10.88 -18.34
C ALA A 68 9.34 12.15 -18.76
N SER A 69 9.30 13.16 -17.89
CA SER A 69 9.90 14.48 -18.10
C SER A 69 10.54 15.00 -16.81
N PRO A 70 11.31 16.10 -16.86
CA PRO A 70 11.78 16.77 -15.65
C PRO A 70 10.67 17.27 -14.72
N ASN A 71 9.42 17.37 -15.20
CA ASN A 71 8.28 17.87 -14.44
C ASN A 71 7.45 16.75 -13.80
N GLY A 72 7.76 15.47 -14.09
CA GLY A 72 6.95 14.34 -13.65
C GLY A 72 6.88 13.21 -14.67
N PHE A 73 6.03 12.23 -14.41
CA PHE A 73 5.84 11.06 -15.27
C PHE A 73 4.40 10.54 -15.21
N VAL A 74 3.99 9.84 -16.26
CA VAL A 74 2.66 9.22 -16.36
C VAL A 74 2.82 7.72 -16.24
N LEU A 75 2.24 7.17 -15.18
CA LEU A 75 2.18 5.74 -14.92
C LEU A 75 0.88 5.19 -15.50
N GLN A 76 0.97 4.17 -16.35
CA GLN A 76 -0.17 3.37 -16.78
C GLN A 76 -0.11 2.04 -16.03
N SER A 77 -1.02 1.85 -15.09
CA SER A 77 -1.21 0.57 -14.40
C SER A 77 -2.27 -0.25 -15.10
N SER A 78 -2.05 -1.55 -15.20
CA SER A 78 -3.01 -2.50 -15.73
C SER A 78 -3.03 -3.77 -14.90
N SER A 79 -4.20 -4.38 -14.69
CA SER A 79 -4.30 -5.65 -13.96
C SER A 79 -4.64 -6.82 -14.88
N ALA A 80 -4.08 -7.98 -14.58
CA ALA A 80 -4.24 -9.23 -15.29
C ALA A 80 -4.12 -10.41 -14.32
N ASP A 81 -4.54 -11.59 -14.77
CA ASP A 81 -4.38 -12.86 -14.03
C ASP A 81 -4.85 -12.81 -12.56
N GLU A 82 -5.94 -12.09 -12.30
CA GLU A 82 -6.55 -12.01 -10.97
C GLU A 82 -7.26 -13.33 -10.61
N MET A 83 -6.92 -13.90 -9.46
CA MET A 83 -7.55 -15.07 -8.88
C MET A 83 -7.84 -14.79 -7.41
N LEU A 84 -9.01 -15.23 -6.96
CA LEU A 84 -9.41 -15.18 -5.57
C LEU A 84 -9.88 -16.56 -5.12
N GLU A 85 -9.42 -16.98 -3.96
CA GLU A 85 -9.83 -18.17 -3.23
C GLU A 85 -10.36 -17.72 -1.87
N VAL A 86 -11.57 -18.15 -1.49
CA VAL A 86 -12.18 -17.82 -0.20
C VAL A 86 -12.40 -19.12 0.57
N GLU A 87 -11.92 -19.19 1.81
CA GLU A 87 -12.08 -20.38 2.63
C GLU A 87 -13.54 -20.54 3.08
N GLY A 88 -14.15 -21.67 2.73
CA GLY A 88 -15.44 -22.10 3.30
C GLY A 88 -16.71 -21.45 2.75
N ASP A 89 -16.61 -20.48 1.83
CA ASP A 89 -17.77 -19.77 1.26
C ASP A 89 -17.72 -19.68 -0.28
N ALA A 90 -18.26 -20.70 -0.93
CA ALA A 90 -18.24 -20.83 -2.39
C ALA A 90 -19.11 -19.79 -3.13
N GLU A 91 -20.20 -19.31 -2.51
CA GLU A 91 -21.04 -18.30 -3.16
C GLU A 91 -20.38 -16.92 -3.09
N ARG A 92 -19.79 -16.57 -1.93
CA ARG A 92 -18.98 -15.35 -1.80
C ARG A 92 -17.76 -15.38 -2.70
N GLU A 93 -17.08 -16.51 -2.82
CA GLU A 93 -15.97 -16.68 -3.77
C GLU A 93 -16.42 -16.40 -5.21
N LYS A 94 -17.55 -16.98 -5.64
CA LYS A 94 -18.10 -16.79 -6.98
C LYS A 94 -18.54 -15.35 -7.25
N GLN A 95 -19.17 -14.70 -6.28
CA GLN A 95 -19.55 -13.30 -6.37
C GLN A 95 -18.30 -12.42 -6.53
N MET A 96 -17.29 -12.60 -5.67
CA MET A 96 -16.09 -11.79 -5.71
C MET A 96 -15.21 -12.07 -6.94
N ARG A 97 -15.12 -13.31 -7.43
CA ARG A 97 -14.51 -13.64 -8.73
C ARG A 97 -15.17 -12.87 -9.88
N SER A 98 -16.50 -12.67 -9.83
CA SER A 98 -17.23 -11.92 -10.86
C SER A 98 -16.90 -10.42 -10.83
N VAL A 99 -16.66 -9.88 -9.63
CA VAL A 99 -16.17 -8.50 -9.45
C VAL A 99 -14.74 -8.36 -9.97
N MET A 100 -13.82 -9.23 -9.57
CA MET A 100 -12.43 -9.23 -10.06
C MET A 100 -12.35 -9.37 -11.59
N ALA A 101 -13.20 -10.22 -12.19
CA ALA A 101 -13.29 -10.32 -13.65
C ALA A 101 -13.76 -9.02 -14.34
N ALA A 102 -14.45 -8.13 -13.63
CA ALA A 102 -14.79 -6.80 -14.14
C ALA A 102 -13.62 -5.81 -14.06
N PHE A 103 -12.71 -6.00 -13.08
CA PHE A 103 -11.45 -5.27 -12.96
C PHE A 103 -10.39 -5.73 -13.96
N ALA A 104 -10.41 -7.00 -14.37
CA ALA A 104 -9.43 -7.55 -15.30
C ALA A 104 -9.23 -6.70 -16.56
N GLY A 105 -7.98 -6.36 -16.83
CA GLY A 105 -7.54 -5.56 -17.96
C GLY A 105 -7.87 -4.07 -17.82
N MET A 106 -8.38 -3.60 -16.67
CA MET A 106 -8.56 -2.19 -16.40
C MET A 106 -7.22 -1.48 -16.54
N GLU A 107 -7.22 -0.35 -17.24
CA GLU A 107 -6.06 0.52 -17.32
C GLU A 107 -6.36 1.80 -16.57
N ALA A 108 -5.48 2.15 -15.65
CA ALA A 108 -5.49 3.44 -14.95
C ALA A 108 -4.25 4.21 -15.37
N ARG A 109 -4.41 5.48 -15.70
CA ARG A 109 -3.30 6.41 -15.90
C ARG A 109 -3.23 7.36 -14.73
N VAL A 110 -2.08 7.42 -14.10
CA VAL A 110 -1.79 8.29 -12.96
C VAL A 110 -0.71 9.26 -13.38
N GLU A 111 -1.02 10.55 -13.33
CA GLU A 111 -0.03 11.60 -13.50
C GLU A 111 0.67 11.85 -12.16
N LEU A 112 1.99 11.80 -12.18
CA LEU A 112 2.85 12.02 -11.02
C LEU A 112 3.74 13.22 -11.31
N ASP A 113 3.83 14.15 -10.35
CA ASP A 113 4.73 15.30 -10.49
C ASP A 113 6.21 14.90 -10.28
N ALA A 114 7.14 15.85 -10.41
CA ALA A 114 8.57 15.62 -10.23
C ALA A 114 8.97 15.11 -8.83
N SER A 115 8.10 15.29 -7.83
CA SER A 115 8.25 14.77 -6.46
C SER A 115 7.51 13.44 -6.25
N GLY A 116 6.90 12.90 -7.31
CA GLY A 116 6.13 11.68 -7.29
C GLY A 116 4.69 11.86 -6.79
N ARG A 117 4.21 13.07 -6.51
CA ARG A 117 2.84 13.26 -5.98
C ARG A 117 1.80 13.04 -7.07
N VAL A 118 0.70 12.38 -6.69
CA VAL A 118 -0.46 12.16 -7.57
C VAL A 118 -1.11 13.50 -7.92
N GLY A 119 -1.15 13.78 -9.23
CA GLY A 119 -1.98 14.81 -9.82
C GLY A 119 -3.32 14.23 -10.24
N ASP A 120 -3.49 14.03 -11.54
CA ASP A 120 -4.73 13.51 -12.12
C ASP A 120 -4.70 11.99 -12.31
N ILE A 121 -5.87 11.37 -12.12
CA ILE A 121 -6.10 9.95 -12.37
C ILE A 121 -7.17 9.80 -13.44
N HIS A 122 -6.77 9.14 -14.52
CA HIS A 122 -7.61 8.87 -15.67
C HIS A 122 -7.88 7.38 -15.79
N VAL A 123 -9.15 7.04 -15.59
CA VAL A 123 -9.69 5.69 -15.76
C VAL A 123 -10.73 5.77 -16.87
N ASP A 124 -10.79 4.76 -17.73
CA ASP A 124 -11.82 4.68 -18.77
C ASP A 124 -13.22 4.69 -18.12
N PRO A 125 -14.04 5.75 -18.32
CA PRO A 125 -15.35 5.86 -17.68
C PRO A 125 -16.30 4.71 -18.04
N ALA A 126 -16.16 4.14 -19.24
CA ALA A 126 -16.99 3.01 -19.66
C ALA A 126 -16.66 1.73 -18.87
N ARG A 127 -15.38 1.54 -18.51
CA ARG A 127 -14.95 0.42 -17.66
C ARG A 127 -15.35 0.64 -16.21
N LEU A 128 -15.16 1.86 -15.70
CA LEU A 128 -15.63 2.22 -14.35
C LEU A 128 -17.14 1.96 -14.20
N ALA A 129 -17.94 2.37 -15.19
CA ALA A 129 -19.37 2.09 -15.20
C ALA A 129 -19.70 0.58 -15.23
N ARG A 130 -18.90 -0.23 -15.93
CA ARG A 130 -19.06 -1.69 -15.96
C ARG A 130 -18.74 -2.33 -14.60
N ILE A 131 -17.69 -1.87 -13.93
CA ILE A 131 -17.33 -2.33 -12.57
C ILE A 131 -18.46 -1.98 -11.61
N LEU A 132 -18.91 -0.73 -11.60
CA LEU A 132 -20.05 -0.29 -10.77
C LEU A 132 -21.32 -1.10 -11.05
N ALA A 133 -21.63 -1.40 -12.31
CA ALA A 133 -22.77 -2.23 -12.68
C ALA A 133 -22.64 -3.70 -12.23
N THR A 134 -21.42 -4.20 -12.06
CA THR A 134 -21.16 -5.60 -11.69
C THR A 134 -20.99 -5.77 -10.18
N GLY A 135 -20.15 -4.97 -9.55
CA GLY A 135 -19.85 -5.03 -8.12
C GLY A 135 -20.82 -4.23 -7.24
N GLY A 136 -21.39 -3.15 -7.76
CA GLY A 136 -22.34 -2.31 -7.01
C GLY A 136 -23.53 -3.09 -6.43
N PRO A 137 -24.20 -3.97 -7.20
CA PRO A 137 -25.26 -4.82 -6.67
C PRO A 137 -24.82 -5.75 -5.53
N ILE A 138 -23.59 -6.29 -5.59
CA ILE A 138 -23.07 -7.21 -4.58
C ILE A 138 -22.83 -6.48 -3.26
N ILE A 139 -22.14 -5.33 -3.31
CA ILE A 139 -21.93 -4.50 -2.12
C ILE A 139 -23.26 -3.98 -1.57
N ARG A 140 -24.21 -3.63 -2.44
CA ARG A 140 -25.56 -3.24 -2.02
C ARG A 140 -26.27 -4.36 -1.26
N GLU A 141 -26.27 -5.58 -1.80
CA GLU A 141 -26.90 -6.75 -1.14
C GLU A 141 -26.25 -7.06 0.21
N MET A 142 -24.92 -7.06 0.26
CA MET A 142 -24.18 -7.23 1.52
C MET A 142 -24.58 -6.16 2.54
N MET A 143 -24.63 -4.89 2.12
CA MET A 143 -24.96 -3.80 3.01
C MET A 143 -26.42 -3.80 3.44
N GLU A 144 -27.35 -4.19 2.57
CA GLU A 144 -28.75 -4.38 2.94
C GLU A 144 -28.91 -5.45 4.02
N SER A 145 -28.20 -6.58 3.90
CA SER A 145 -28.18 -7.63 4.93
C SER A 145 -27.60 -7.11 6.26
N GLU A 146 -26.52 -6.33 6.22
CA GLU A 146 -25.96 -5.69 7.42
C GLU A 146 -26.93 -4.68 8.03
N PHE A 147 -27.61 -3.86 7.23
CA PHE A 147 -28.62 -2.93 7.72
C PHE A 147 -29.78 -3.65 8.40
N GLU A 148 -30.18 -4.82 7.90
CA GLU A 148 -31.26 -5.61 8.49
C GLU A 148 -30.88 -6.24 9.83
N SER A 149 -29.59 -6.49 10.07
CA SER A 149 -29.07 -7.08 11.30
C SER A 149 -28.94 -6.06 12.46
N LEU A 150 -28.99 -4.75 12.16
CA LEU A 150 -28.89 -3.69 13.16
C LEU A 150 -30.11 -3.64 14.10
N PRO A 151 -29.93 -3.16 15.35
CA PRO A 151 -31.04 -2.91 16.28
C PRO A 151 -32.11 -1.97 15.68
N ASP A 152 -33.39 -2.20 16.03
CA ASP A 152 -34.54 -1.43 15.52
C ASP A 152 -34.34 0.09 15.63
N GLU A 153 -33.88 0.56 16.80
CA GLU A 153 -33.62 1.98 17.06
C GLU A 153 -32.57 2.56 16.09
N THR A 154 -31.51 1.80 15.79
CA THR A 154 -30.47 2.20 14.84
C THR A 154 -30.98 2.17 13.41
N ARG A 155 -31.79 1.16 13.04
CA ARG A 155 -32.40 1.05 11.70
C ARG A 155 -33.34 2.22 11.42
N GLU A 156 -34.16 2.62 12.39
CA GLU A 156 -35.09 3.76 12.23
C GLU A 156 -34.34 5.08 12.00
N ILE A 157 -33.20 5.29 12.67
CA ILE A 157 -32.35 6.47 12.49
C ILE A 157 -31.71 6.49 11.09
N ILE A 158 -31.22 5.34 10.61
CA ILE A 158 -30.45 5.27 9.35
C ILE A 158 -31.36 5.11 8.12
N ALA A 159 -32.57 4.56 8.27
CA ALA A 159 -33.53 4.33 7.18
C ALA A 159 -33.67 5.48 6.16
N PRO A 160 -33.81 6.77 6.56
CA PRO A 160 -33.92 7.87 5.59
C PRO A 160 -32.64 8.11 4.77
N HIS A 161 -31.49 7.64 5.23
CA HIS A 161 -30.17 7.84 4.60
C HIS A 161 -29.60 6.56 3.98
N LYS A 162 -30.25 5.41 4.17
CA LYS A 162 -29.76 4.08 3.80
C LYS A 162 -29.21 4.04 2.36
N ASP A 163 -30.01 4.45 1.38
CA ASP A 163 -29.62 4.34 -0.03
C ASP A 163 -28.43 5.24 -0.38
N ALA A 164 -28.33 6.42 0.24
CA ALA A 164 -27.21 7.34 0.06
C ALA A 164 -25.93 6.80 0.70
N ILE A 165 -26.04 6.15 1.87
CA ILE A 165 -24.91 5.51 2.54
C ILE A 165 -24.41 4.33 1.70
N ILE A 166 -25.30 3.45 1.25
CA ILE A 166 -24.93 2.32 0.41
C ILE A 166 -24.26 2.79 -0.88
N GLU A 167 -24.81 3.80 -1.54
CA GLU A 167 -24.21 4.35 -2.76
C GLU A 167 -22.83 4.96 -2.47
N GLY A 168 -22.67 5.67 -1.35
CA GLY A 168 -21.37 6.19 -0.92
C GLY A 168 -20.33 5.08 -0.73
N ILE A 169 -20.73 3.94 -0.13
CA ILE A 169 -19.85 2.78 0.06
C ILE A 169 -19.50 2.13 -1.28
N VAL A 170 -20.47 1.96 -2.19
CA VAL A 170 -20.23 1.45 -3.55
C VAL A 170 -19.24 2.33 -4.30
N GLN A 171 -19.40 3.65 -4.24
CA GLN A 171 -18.48 4.60 -4.87
C GLN A 171 -17.09 4.58 -4.21
N LYS A 172 -17.00 4.43 -2.88
CA LYS A 172 -15.71 4.29 -2.19
C LYS A 172 -15.00 2.99 -2.56
N ALA A 173 -15.74 1.89 -2.69
CA ALA A 173 -15.19 0.58 -3.00
C ALA A 173 -14.75 0.41 -4.46
N PHE A 174 -15.44 1.07 -5.41
CA PHE A 174 -15.22 0.84 -6.84
C PHE A 174 -14.99 2.11 -7.68
N GLY A 175 -15.01 3.29 -7.06
CA GLY A 175 -14.81 4.56 -7.73
C GLY A 175 -13.35 4.81 -8.11
N ALA A 176 -13.10 5.94 -8.78
CA ALA A 176 -11.75 6.37 -9.14
C ALA A 176 -10.83 6.51 -7.90
N GLU A 177 -11.39 6.81 -6.73
CA GLU A 177 -10.66 6.88 -5.47
C GLU A 177 -10.03 5.54 -5.07
N SER A 178 -10.76 4.42 -5.21
CA SER A 178 -10.23 3.07 -4.96
C SER A 178 -9.04 2.75 -5.87
N ILE A 179 -9.07 3.24 -7.11
CA ILE A 179 -7.98 3.06 -8.07
C ILE A 179 -6.75 3.87 -7.64
N VAL A 180 -6.94 5.09 -7.10
CA VAL A 180 -5.84 5.82 -6.43
C VAL A 180 -5.21 4.93 -5.36
N GLN A 181 -6.04 4.29 -4.52
CA GLN A 181 -5.55 3.46 -3.40
C GLN A 181 -4.66 2.32 -3.90
N THR A 182 -5.03 1.61 -4.96
CA THR A 182 -4.17 0.55 -5.54
C THR A 182 -2.82 1.07 -6.06
N THR A 183 -2.76 2.34 -6.47
CA THR A 183 -1.53 2.99 -6.95
C THR A 183 -0.74 3.68 -5.83
N ARG A 184 -1.28 3.77 -4.61
CA ARG A 184 -0.59 4.38 -3.46
C ARG A 184 0.57 3.55 -2.96
N ASP A 185 0.55 2.23 -3.10
CA ASP A 185 1.69 1.40 -2.73
C ASP A 185 2.86 1.63 -3.69
N ALA A 186 2.58 1.75 -4.99
CA ALA A 186 3.57 2.19 -5.96
C ALA A 186 4.12 3.59 -5.61
N PHE A 187 3.27 4.51 -5.16
CA PHE A 187 3.67 5.83 -4.69
C PHE A 187 4.54 5.78 -3.43
N PHE A 188 4.17 4.98 -2.43
CA PHE A 188 4.98 4.79 -1.23
C PHE A 188 6.39 4.34 -1.59
N VAL A 189 6.51 3.35 -2.47
CA VAL A 189 7.80 2.88 -2.94
C VAL A 189 8.56 3.98 -3.69
N THR A 190 7.89 4.83 -4.48
CA THR A 190 8.56 5.95 -5.16
C THR A 190 9.15 6.98 -4.19
N GLN A 191 8.57 7.17 -2.99
CA GLN A 191 9.13 8.06 -1.96
C GLN A 191 10.44 7.54 -1.38
N LEU A 192 10.63 6.21 -1.39
CA LEU A 192 11.84 5.55 -0.92
C LEU A 192 12.92 5.51 -2.00
N MET A 193 12.52 5.46 -3.27
CA MET A 193 13.43 5.53 -4.41
C MET A 193 14.12 6.91 -4.51
N GLY A 194 15.32 6.93 -5.09
CA GLY A 194 16.15 8.12 -5.24
C GLY A 194 16.95 8.48 -3.97
N LEU A 195 16.63 7.87 -2.83
CA LEU A 195 17.38 8.05 -1.59
C LEU A 195 18.69 7.27 -1.60
N THR A 196 19.67 7.80 -0.87
CA THR A 196 20.93 7.10 -0.58
C THR A 196 20.91 6.64 0.85
N TYR A 197 20.83 5.32 1.01
CA TYR A 197 20.74 4.68 2.31
C TYR A 197 22.11 4.30 2.84
N LEU A 198 22.33 4.56 4.13
CA LEU A 198 23.43 3.98 4.89
C LEU A 198 22.91 2.78 5.69
N PRO A 199 23.70 1.70 5.84
CA PRO A 199 23.26 0.53 6.60
C PRO A 199 22.79 0.88 8.01
N GLY A 200 21.59 0.47 8.38
CA GLY A 200 21.00 0.68 9.70
C GLY A 200 20.70 2.13 10.09
N VAL A 201 20.88 3.10 9.19
CA VAL A 201 20.55 4.51 9.45
C VAL A 201 19.15 4.81 8.89
N PRO A 202 18.20 5.21 9.74
CA PRO A 202 16.85 5.54 9.28
C PRO A 202 16.80 6.89 8.57
N HIS A 203 16.05 6.91 7.47
CA HIS A 203 15.50 8.09 6.84
C HIS A 203 14.08 8.29 7.35
N GLU A 204 13.79 9.49 7.86
CA GLU A 204 12.44 9.87 8.28
C GLU A 204 11.82 10.77 7.22
N LEU A 205 10.64 10.39 6.76
CA LEU A 205 9.85 11.11 5.76
C LEU A 205 8.44 11.33 6.33
N GLN A 206 7.82 12.42 5.90
CA GLN A 206 6.39 12.64 6.14
C GLN A 206 5.62 12.04 4.96
N GLY A 207 4.62 11.22 5.27
CA GLY A 207 3.81 10.53 4.28
C GLY A 207 2.34 10.45 4.73
N THR A 208 1.61 9.53 4.12
CA THR A 208 0.22 9.24 4.44
C THR A 208 0.00 7.73 4.45
N MET A 209 -0.94 7.27 5.27
CA MET A 209 -1.42 5.89 5.30
C MET A 209 -2.92 5.86 5.01
N ASP A 210 -3.41 4.72 4.56
CA ASP A 210 -4.84 4.51 4.32
C ASP A 210 -5.42 3.72 5.48
N ASP A 211 -6.43 4.29 6.12
CA ASP A 211 -7.21 3.60 7.13
C ASP A 211 -8.62 3.34 6.58
N THR A 212 -9.09 2.11 6.75
CA THR A 212 -10.38 1.69 6.19
C THR A 212 -11.56 2.50 6.77
N GLU A 213 -11.44 2.93 8.03
CA GLU A 213 -12.46 3.70 8.75
C GLU A 213 -12.29 5.22 8.52
N CYS A 214 -11.05 5.69 8.48
CA CYS A 214 -10.67 7.10 8.53
C CYS A 214 -10.21 7.69 7.19
N GLY A 215 -10.05 6.86 6.17
CA GLY A 215 -9.45 7.24 4.90
C GLY A 215 -7.99 7.62 5.06
N VAL A 216 -7.55 8.66 4.36
CA VAL A 216 -6.12 9.04 4.33
C VAL A 216 -5.73 9.77 5.60
N VAL A 217 -4.78 9.21 6.34
CA VAL A 217 -4.23 9.82 7.56
C VAL A 217 -2.76 10.21 7.36
N PRO A 218 -2.28 11.32 7.94
CA PRO A 218 -0.86 11.64 7.97
C PRO A 218 -0.05 10.53 8.66
N ALA A 219 1.18 10.30 8.22
CA ALA A 219 2.03 9.25 8.77
C ALA A 219 3.51 9.66 8.79
N THR A 220 4.24 9.12 9.76
CA THR A 220 5.70 9.13 9.75
C THR A 220 6.19 7.86 9.09
N VAL A 221 7.06 8.00 8.09
CA VAL A 221 7.73 6.88 7.42
C VAL A 221 9.18 6.86 7.87
N SER A 222 9.63 5.73 8.41
CA SER A 222 11.02 5.45 8.73
C SER A 222 11.53 4.34 7.84
N ALA A 223 12.58 4.57 7.06
CA ALA A 223 13.15 3.57 6.15
C ALA A 223 14.67 3.47 6.27
N TRP A 224 15.23 2.25 6.29
CA TRP A 224 16.67 2.02 6.46
C TRP A 224 17.15 0.81 5.67
N LEU A 225 18.42 0.85 5.25
CA LEU A 225 19.05 -0.29 4.60
C LEU A 225 19.34 -1.39 5.62
N ASP A 226 18.89 -2.61 5.35
CA ASP A 226 19.21 -3.79 6.15
C ASP A 226 20.72 -4.09 6.05
N PRO A 227 21.47 -4.08 7.17
CA PRO A 227 22.89 -4.40 7.15
C PRO A 227 23.20 -5.88 6.86
N THR A 228 22.20 -6.76 6.95
CA THR A 228 22.36 -8.22 6.75
C THR A 228 22.41 -8.56 5.27
N ARG A 229 23.56 -8.28 4.64
CA ARG A 229 23.79 -8.54 3.22
C ARG A 229 23.98 -10.05 2.96
N THR A 230 23.05 -10.65 2.22
CA THR A 230 23.12 -12.06 1.78
C THR A 230 23.53 -12.21 0.32
N ASP A 231 23.16 -11.28 -0.56
CA ASP A 231 23.56 -11.20 -1.97
C ASP A 231 24.24 -9.85 -2.25
N ALA A 232 25.30 -9.85 -3.07
CA ALA A 232 26.00 -8.64 -3.48
C ALA A 232 25.23 -7.79 -4.49
N ARG A 233 24.36 -8.41 -5.29
CA ARG A 233 23.53 -7.76 -6.31
C ARG A 233 22.32 -7.05 -5.71
N LEU A 234 21.83 -7.54 -4.58
CA LEU A 234 20.59 -7.07 -3.96
C LEU A 234 20.86 -6.14 -2.78
N ALA A 235 19.91 -5.24 -2.55
CA ALA A 235 19.82 -4.44 -1.33
C ALA A 235 18.39 -4.53 -0.80
N THR A 236 18.25 -4.56 0.52
CA THR A 236 16.95 -4.64 1.19
C THR A 236 16.75 -3.40 2.04
N VAL A 237 15.71 -2.63 1.77
CA VAL A 237 15.28 -1.49 2.58
C VAL A 237 14.14 -1.96 3.46
N LYS A 238 14.30 -1.87 4.78
CA LYS A 238 13.22 -2.04 5.74
C LYS A 238 12.51 -0.72 5.92
N PHE A 239 11.21 -0.78 6.14
CA PHE A 239 10.39 0.40 6.38
C PHE A 239 9.39 0.17 7.51
N ARG A 240 8.98 1.28 8.10
CA ARG A 240 7.90 1.38 9.08
C ARG A 240 7.11 2.65 8.77
N ARG A 241 5.80 2.53 8.59
CA ARG A 241 4.86 3.66 8.50
C ARG A 241 3.98 3.65 9.74
N GLU A 242 3.94 4.77 10.44
CA GLU A 242 3.12 4.91 11.64
C GLU A 242 2.19 6.10 11.46
N ALA A 243 0.88 5.84 11.53
CA ALA A 243 -0.11 6.88 11.43
C ALA A 243 0.07 7.86 12.59
N GLN A 244 0.11 9.15 12.26
CA GLN A 244 0.17 10.18 13.27
C GLN A 244 -1.25 10.37 13.84
N PRO A 245 -1.38 10.48 15.17
CA PRO A 245 -2.66 10.89 15.75
C PRO A 245 -3.01 12.26 15.16
N ALA A 246 -4.24 12.39 14.65
CA ALA A 246 -4.70 13.67 14.17
C ALA A 246 -4.64 14.68 15.33
N ASP A 247 -3.97 15.82 15.13
CA ASP A 247 -4.06 16.94 16.07
C ASP A 247 -5.56 17.28 16.24
N ALA A 248 -6.01 17.37 17.49
CA ALA A 248 -7.40 17.59 17.88
C ALA A 248 -7.91 19.02 17.56
N GLN A 249 -7.73 19.50 16.32
CA GLN A 249 -8.04 20.88 15.92
C GLN A 249 -9.29 21.05 15.04
N ASP A 250 -9.94 19.97 14.57
CA ASP A 250 -11.24 20.07 13.91
C ASP A 250 -12.27 19.13 14.59
N GLU A 251 -13.03 19.70 15.53
CA GLU A 251 -14.03 19.01 16.36
C GLU A 251 -15.23 18.44 15.57
N ASP A 252 -15.43 18.83 14.30
CA ASP A 252 -16.65 18.51 13.56
C ASP A 252 -16.55 17.27 12.65
N THR A 253 -15.41 16.56 12.61
CA THR A 253 -15.22 15.37 11.72
C THR A 253 -14.77 14.08 12.41
N GLN A 254 -14.68 14.02 13.74
CA GLN A 254 -14.01 12.92 14.45
C GLN A 254 -14.87 12.20 15.50
N GLU A 255 -15.83 11.37 15.08
CA GLU A 255 -16.35 10.34 16.01
C GLU A 255 -15.60 9.00 15.92
N GLY A 256 -14.84 8.76 14.84
CA GLY A 256 -14.02 7.54 14.69
C GLY A 256 -12.50 7.75 14.84
N CYS A 257 -11.98 8.81 14.21
CA CYS A 257 -10.55 8.94 13.91
C CYS A 257 -9.70 9.71 14.93
N GLY A 258 -10.35 10.38 15.89
CA GLY A 258 -9.69 11.15 16.96
C GLY A 258 -9.46 10.36 18.25
N ARG A 259 -9.65 9.02 18.24
CA ARG A 259 -9.47 8.22 19.45
C ARG A 259 -7.99 8.15 19.83
N ALA A 260 -7.68 8.48 21.09
CA ALA A 260 -6.34 8.37 21.67
C ALA A 260 -5.73 6.95 21.63
N ASP A 261 -6.56 5.94 21.31
CA ASP A 261 -6.17 4.53 21.19
C ASP A 261 -5.97 4.06 19.74
N PHE A 262 -6.14 4.94 18.74
CA PHE A 262 -5.87 4.63 17.34
C PHE A 262 -4.36 4.41 17.14
N SER A 263 -3.99 3.21 16.70
CA SER A 263 -2.65 2.95 16.17
C SER A 263 -2.78 2.09 14.93
N LEU A 264 -2.43 2.68 13.79
CA LEU A 264 -2.19 2.01 12.53
C LEU A 264 -0.69 2.01 12.26
N LEU A 265 -0.14 0.82 12.11
CA LEU A 265 1.28 0.59 11.88
C LEU A 265 1.43 -0.35 10.69
N GLU A 266 2.22 0.04 9.72
CA GLU A 266 2.66 -0.85 8.64
C GLU A 266 4.16 -1.01 8.73
N GLU A 267 4.65 -2.23 8.57
CA GLU A 267 6.07 -2.53 8.54
C GLU A 267 6.37 -3.56 7.46
N GLY A 268 7.56 -3.47 6.89
CA GLY A 268 7.91 -4.33 5.77
C GLY A 268 9.35 -4.18 5.30
N ASP A 269 9.63 -4.88 4.22
CA ASP A 269 10.91 -4.82 3.53
C ASP A 269 10.74 -4.85 2.02
N ILE A 270 11.63 -4.15 1.32
CA ILE A 270 11.70 -4.09 -0.13
C ILE A 270 13.11 -4.46 -0.56
N THR A 271 13.23 -5.54 -1.30
CA THR A 271 14.50 -5.98 -1.90
C THR A 271 14.55 -5.59 -3.36
N PHE A 272 15.63 -4.95 -3.77
CA PHE A 272 15.84 -4.48 -5.14
C PHE A 272 17.25 -4.76 -5.65
N ASP A 273 17.37 -4.85 -6.97
CA ASP A 273 18.65 -4.96 -7.67
C ASP A 273 19.41 -3.63 -7.61
N ARG A 274 20.61 -3.63 -7.00
CA ARG A 274 21.40 -2.40 -6.76
C ARG A 274 21.81 -1.67 -8.03
N GLU A 275 21.96 -2.40 -9.14
CA GLU A 275 22.42 -1.81 -10.40
C GLU A 275 21.27 -1.08 -11.11
N THR A 276 20.08 -1.68 -11.09
CA THR A 276 18.93 -1.25 -11.90
C THR A 276 17.81 -0.59 -11.11
N GLY A 277 17.76 -0.77 -9.79
CA GLY A 277 16.70 -0.25 -8.92
C GLY A 277 15.37 -1.02 -9.02
N ILE A 278 15.33 -2.14 -9.76
CA ILE A 278 14.13 -2.96 -9.93
C ILE A 278 13.87 -3.76 -8.66
N ILE A 279 12.62 -3.70 -8.18
CA ILE A 279 12.14 -4.47 -7.02
C ILE A 279 12.07 -5.94 -7.41
N GLU A 280 12.68 -6.79 -6.59
CA GLU A 280 12.64 -8.25 -6.70
C GLU A 280 11.57 -8.81 -5.77
N THR A 281 11.55 -8.34 -4.52
CA THR A 281 10.53 -8.71 -3.53
C THR A 281 10.07 -7.49 -2.73
N MET A 282 8.80 -7.42 -2.38
CA MET A 282 8.30 -6.53 -1.33
C MET A 282 7.34 -7.30 -0.43
N ASN A 283 7.62 -7.22 0.87
CA ASN A 283 6.85 -7.82 1.95
C ASN A 283 6.30 -6.71 2.82
N GLU A 284 5.00 -6.78 3.12
CA GLU A 284 4.35 -5.82 4.00
C GLU A 284 3.42 -6.51 4.99
N ARG A 285 3.38 -5.96 6.20
CA ARG A 285 2.45 -6.32 7.25
C ARG A 285 1.82 -5.07 7.84
N GLU A 286 0.50 -5.06 7.88
CA GLU A 286 -0.30 -4.05 8.58
C GLU A 286 -0.67 -4.57 9.99
N LEU A 287 -0.67 -3.68 10.98
CA LEU A 287 -0.97 -3.93 12.38
C LEU A 287 -1.95 -2.87 12.89
N ARG A 288 -3.13 -3.30 13.36
CA ARG A 288 -4.16 -2.45 13.99
C ARG A 288 -4.40 -2.84 15.45
N ARG A 289 -4.68 -1.85 16.30
CA ARG A 289 -4.95 -2.09 17.74
C ARG A 289 -6.37 -2.55 18.05
N SER A 290 -7.33 -2.38 17.15
CA SER A 290 -8.74 -2.79 17.34
C SER A 290 -8.99 -4.29 17.12
N GLY A 291 -7.94 -5.06 16.83
CA GLY A 291 -7.96 -6.48 16.51
C GLY A 291 -6.80 -6.74 15.55
N GLU A 292 -5.95 -7.73 15.83
CA GLU A 292 -4.84 -8.06 14.93
C GLU A 292 -5.41 -8.60 13.60
N SER A 293 -5.44 -7.77 12.56
CA SER A 293 -5.50 -8.26 11.19
C SER A 293 -4.07 -8.53 10.74
N ASN A 294 -3.77 -9.76 10.32
CA ASN A 294 -2.49 -10.08 9.69
C ASN A 294 -2.71 -10.12 8.18
N ARG A 295 -2.41 -9.02 7.49
CA ARG A 295 -2.22 -9.02 6.05
C ARG A 295 -0.75 -9.34 5.76
N THR A 296 -0.50 -10.33 4.91
CA THR A 296 0.83 -10.57 4.34
C THR A 296 0.70 -10.45 2.83
N SER A 297 1.30 -9.42 2.26
CA SER A 297 1.45 -9.28 0.82
C SER A 297 2.86 -9.71 0.43
N GLU A 298 2.97 -10.70 -0.45
CA GLU A 298 4.23 -11.07 -1.10
C GLU A 298 4.13 -10.62 -2.55
N SER A 299 4.97 -9.66 -2.96
CA SER A 299 5.06 -9.25 -4.37
C SER A 299 6.39 -9.68 -4.97
N GLU A 300 6.35 -10.44 -6.07
CA GLU A 300 7.52 -10.80 -6.88
C GLU A 300 7.53 -9.94 -8.15
N GLY A 301 8.61 -9.17 -8.35
CA GLY A 301 8.84 -8.42 -9.57
C GLY A 301 9.55 -9.26 -10.62
N HIS A 302 9.00 -9.38 -11.83
CA HIS A 302 9.69 -10.05 -12.94
C HIS A 302 10.16 -9.04 -13.99
N ARG A 303 11.45 -9.13 -14.37
CA ARG A 303 11.98 -8.40 -15.53
C ARG A 303 11.38 -8.93 -16.82
N ILE A 304 10.61 -8.09 -17.53
CA ILE A 304 10.42 -8.26 -18.97
C ILE A 304 11.56 -7.48 -19.65
N PRO A 305 12.42 -8.12 -20.48
CA PRO A 305 13.47 -7.40 -21.17
C PRO A 305 12.86 -6.30 -22.04
N ALA A 306 13.45 -5.10 -21.98
CA ALA A 306 13.05 -3.99 -22.82
C ALA A 306 12.97 -4.46 -24.28
N ARG A 307 11.83 -4.21 -24.92
CA ARG A 307 11.67 -4.46 -26.35
C ARG A 307 12.78 -3.67 -27.07
N PRO A 308 13.61 -4.31 -27.91
CA PRO A 308 14.67 -3.58 -28.58
C PRO A 308 14.03 -2.44 -29.39
N GLU A 309 14.54 -1.21 -29.19
CA GLU A 309 14.17 -0.07 -30.02
C GLU A 309 14.54 -0.40 -31.47
N GLY A 310 13.52 -0.67 -32.29
CA GLY A 310 13.66 -0.95 -33.72
C GLY A 310 13.22 -2.37 -34.14
N ALA A 311 11.92 -2.62 -34.12
CA ALA A 311 11.26 -3.67 -34.91
C ALA A 311 9.96 -3.15 -35.52
#